data_AF-A0A662V8G0-F1
#
_entry.id   AF-A0A662V8G0-F1
#
_cell.length_a   1.000
_cell.length_b   1.000
_cell.length_c   1.000
_cell.angle_alpha   90.00
_cell.angle_beta   90.00
_cell.angle_gamma   90.00
#
_symmetry.space_group_name_H-M   'P 1'
#
loop_
_entity.id
_entity.type
_entity.pdbx_description
1 polymer ?
#
loop_
_entity_poly.entity_id
_entity_poly.type
_entity_poly.pdbx_seq_one_letter_code
_entity_poly.pdbx_strand_id
1 'polypeptide(L)'
;MSISGVARWRASERIAYELLISQGFKVLEEHKKILINNTEVGEVDFIVEDRNGERYAAEVKAGKVDITGIRQAYVNALLLKMKPLIICKGYADDNAKELAKELNVKVIQLSDIFLVESEELEIIVREVVEDVLIDYLTYMISEPPQLTKEYEEIIEAILASPNPHEASRRLKMDVDVLFRKIDELRRLGVVPKWAKKYTSIKNSLQLLKVKKELFGLMKELLCELRELREKM
;
A
#
# COMPACT_ATOMS: atom_id res chain seq x y z
N MET A 1 8.00 0.21 16.75
CA MET A 1 8.61 1.54 17.00
C MET A 1 7.52 2.59 16.79
N SER A 2 7.24 3.43 17.78
CA SER A 2 6.22 4.48 17.65
C SER A 2 6.74 5.61 16.78
N ILE A 3 6.05 5.89 15.67
CA ILE A 3 6.33 7.06 14.84
C ILE A 3 6.11 8.33 15.68
N SER A 4 7.10 9.22 15.67
CA SER A 4 7.06 10.47 16.43
C SER A 4 5.88 11.33 15.97
N GLY A 5 5.26 12.09 16.89
CA GLY A 5 4.11 12.94 16.58
C GLY A 5 4.37 13.94 15.44
N VAL A 6 5.63 14.31 15.23
CA VAL A 6 6.09 15.22 14.17
C VAL A 6 5.92 14.62 12.77
N ALA A 7 6.18 13.33 12.59
CA ALA A 7 6.01 12.67 11.29
C ALA A 7 4.53 12.53 10.90
N ARG A 8 3.65 12.29 11.89
CA ARG A 8 2.18 12.26 11.72
C ARG A 8 1.61 13.61 11.30
N TRP A 9 2.13 14.69 11.87
CA TRP A 9 1.70 16.05 11.58
C TRP A 9 2.01 16.43 10.12
N ARG A 10 3.25 16.19 9.66
CA ARG A 10 3.68 16.42 8.26
C ARG A 10 2.88 15.63 7.22
N ALA A 11 2.48 14.41 7.56
CA ALA A 11 1.65 13.59 6.67
C ALA A 11 0.23 14.18 6.51
N SER A 12 -0.33 14.71 7.61
CA SER A 12 -1.66 15.34 7.62
C SER A 12 -1.67 16.62 6.78
N GLU A 13 -0.62 17.44 6.88
CA GLU A 13 -0.44 18.65 6.08
C GLU A 13 -0.34 18.37 4.58
N ARG A 14 0.44 17.34 4.18
CA ARG A 14 0.54 16.95 2.77
C ARG A 14 -0.81 16.50 2.19
N ILE A 15 -1.60 15.75 2.94
CA ILE A 15 -2.94 15.32 2.51
C ILE A 15 -3.88 16.52 2.41
N ALA A 16 -3.83 17.41 3.41
CA ALA A 16 -4.60 18.64 3.40
C ALA A 16 -4.25 19.54 2.20
N TYR A 17 -2.97 19.64 1.84
CA TYR A 17 -2.50 20.36 0.66
C TYR A 17 -3.17 19.84 -0.62
N GLU A 18 -3.05 18.53 -0.89
CA GLU A 18 -3.64 17.92 -2.09
C GLU A 18 -5.17 18.06 -2.13
N LEU A 19 -5.82 17.93 -0.96
CA LEU A 19 -7.26 18.14 -0.84
C LEU A 19 -7.65 19.57 -1.21
N LEU A 20 -6.93 20.56 -0.69
CA LEU A 20 -7.16 21.97 -1.00
C LEU A 20 -7.04 22.23 -2.51
N ILE A 21 -5.99 21.72 -3.15
CA ILE A 21 -5.81 21.83 -4.61
C ILE A 21 -6.96 21.16 -5.36
N SER A 22 -7.37 19.94 -4.97
CA SER A 22 -8.48 19.21 -5.62
C SER A 22 -9.83 19.93 -5.50
N GLN A 23 -10.07 20.63 -4.39
CA GLN A 23 -11.25 21.47 -4.19
C GLN A 23 -11.16 22.83 -4.91
N GLY A 24 -10.05 23.10 -5.60
CA GLY A 24 -9.84 24.28 -6.40
C GLY A 24 -9.34 25.50 -5.62
N PHE A 25 -8.75 25.29 -4.45
CA PHE A 25 -7.96 26.31 -3.79
C PHE A 25 -6.56 26.39 -4.40
N LYS A 26 -5.93 27.56 -4.24
CA LYS A 26 -4.51 27.78 -4.51
C LYS A 26 -3.78 28.02 -3.20
N VAL A 27 -2.73 27.25 -2.93
CA VAL A 27 -1.87 27.47 -1.76
C VAL A 27 -0.89 28.61 -2.06
N LEU A 28 -0.89 29.64 -1.22
CA LEU A 28 -0.05 30.84 -1.36
C LEU A 28 1.21 30.75 -0.48
N GLU A 29 1.06 30.30 0.76
CA GLU A 29 2.14 30.15 1.74
C GLU A 29 1.88 28.92 2.63
N GLU A 30 2.94 28.27 3.09
CA GLU A 30 2.91 27.18 4.08
C GLU A 30 3.58 27.68 5.36
N HIS A 31 3.14 27.19 6.53
CA HIS A 31 3.73 27.49 7.84
C HIS A 31 3.87 29.00 8.13
N LYS A 32 2.76 29.74 7.97
CA LYS A 32 2.75 31.20 8.13
C LYS A 32 2.74 31.57 9.60
N LYS A 33 3.89 32.05 10.07
CA LYS A 33 4.04 32.66 11.39
C LYS A 33 3.24 33.96 11.50
N ILE A 34 2.56 34.11 12.62
CA ILE A 34 1.82 35.31 13.01
C ILE A 34 2.69 36.13 13.96
N LEU A 35 3.04 37.34 13.55
CA LEU A 35 3.90 38.25 14.32
C LEU A 35 3.10 39.47 14.80
N ILE A 36 3.16 39.75 16.11
CA ILE A 36 2.67 41.00 16.70
C ILE A 36 3.85 41.69 17.38
N ASN A 37 4.15 42.93 16.99
CA ASN A 37 5.30 43.68 17.50
C ASN A 37 6.62 42.89 17.42
N ASN A 38 6.83 42.15 16.32
CA ASN A 38 7.98 41.27 16.09
C ASN A 38 8.10 40.05 17.02
N THR A 39 7.03 39.73 17.77
CA THR A 39 6.93 38.51 18.58
C THR A 39 6.00 37.51 17.90
N GLU A 40 6.44 36.26 17.80
CA GLU A 40 5.64 35.14 17.28
C GLU A 40 4.56 34.77 18.29
N VAL A 41 3.30 34.95 17.87
CA VAL A 41 2.12 34.69 18.71
C VAL A 41 1.31 33.47 18.24
N GLY A 42 1.65 32.93 17.07
CA GLY A 42 1.00 31.76 16.49
C GLY A 42 1.53 31.43 15.10
N GLU A 43 0.98 30.37 14.53
CA GLU A 43 1.26 29.89 13.18
C GLU A 43 -0.04 29.35 12.58
N VAL A 44 -0.13 29.36 11.25
CA VAL A 44 -1.15 28.63 10.50
C VAL A 44 -0.48 27.77 9.43
N ASP A 45 -1.00 26.56 9.24
CA ASP A 45 -0.38 25.57 8.37
C ASP A 45 -0.37 26.05 6.90
N PHE A 46 -1.45 26.66 6.42
CA PHE A 46 -1.53 27.20 5.06
C PHE A 46 -2.25 28.55 4.97
N ILE A 47 -1.79 29.37 4.03
CA ILE A 47 -2.58 30.47 3.46
C ILE A 47 -3.08 30.02 2.09
N VAL A 48 -4.40 29.98 1.91
CA VAL A 48 -5.01 29.53 0.66
C VAL A 48 -5.99 30.55 0.09
N GLU A 49 -6.14 30.54 -1.22
CA GLU A 49 -7.07 31.39 -1.96
C GLU A 49 -8.08 30.53 -2.72
N ASP A 50 -9.37 30.83 -2.61
CA ASP A 50 -10.40 30.12 -3.38
C ASP A 50 -10.54 30.66 -4.81
N ARG A 51 -11.42 30.06 -5.60
CA ARG A 51 -11.68 30.48 -6.99
C ARG A 51 -12.25 31.89 -7.13
N ASN A 52 -12.80 32.46 -6.05
CA ASN A 52 -13.36 33.81 -6.03
C ASN A 52 -12.34 34.85 -5.55
N GLY A 53 -11.10 34.44 -5.23
CA GLY A 53 -10.05 35.32 -4.70
C GLY A 53 -10.13 35.53 -3.18
N GLU A 54 -10.96 34.76 -2.47
CA GLU A 54 -11.10 34.87 -1.02
C GLU A 54 -9.97 34.12 -0.32
N ARG A 55 -9.33 34.77 0.66
CA ARG A 55 -8.19 34.22 1.38
C ARG A 55 -8.59 33.61 2.71
N TYR A 56 -8.05 32.41 2.94
CA TYR A 56 -8.27 31.64 4.14
C TYR A 56 -6.95 31.34 4.83
N ALA A 57 -6.97 31.43 6.16
CA ALA A 57 -5.95 30.85 7.02
C ALA A 57 -6.42 29.45 7.41
N ALA A 58 -5.73 28.43 6.89
CA ALA A 58 -6.11 27.04 7.03
C ALA A 58 -5.29 26.34 8.11
N GLU A 59 -5.98 25.63 8.99
CA GLU A 59 -5.43 24.81 10.06
C GLU A 59 -5.79 23.34 9.83
N VAL A 60 -4.82 22.44 9.94
CA VAL A 60 -4.95 21.01 9.74
C VAL A 60 -4.96 20.31 11.10
N LYS A 61 -6.03 19.54 11.34
CA LYS A 61 -6.13 18.68 12.52
C LYS A 61 -6.23 17.22 12.07
N ALA A 62 -5.30 16.39 12.53
CA ALA A 62 -5.25 14.96 12.21
C ALA A 62 -6.48 14.17 12.71
N GLY A 63 -7.24 14.71 13.66
CA GLY A 63 -8.39 14.08 14.29
C GLY A 63 -9.68 14.89 14.15
N LYS A 64 -10.61 14.65 15.08
CA LYS A 64 -11.80 15.48 15.24
C LYS A 64 -11.41 16.84 15.83
N VAL A 65 -12.07 17.91 15.41
CA VAL A 65 -11.84 19.26 15.95
C VAL A 65 -12.78 19.54 17.11
N ASP A 66 -12.23 20.04 18.22
CA ASP A 66 -12.95 20.47 19.42
C ASP A 66 -13.14 21.99 19.44
N ILE A 67 -13.80 22.49 20.49
CA ILE A 67 -14.02 23.93 20.71
C ILE A 67 -12.70 24.71 20.73
N THR A 68 -11.66 24.15 21.34
CA THR A 68 -10.34 24.79 21.45
C THR A 68 -9.71 24.98 20.08
N GLY A 69 -9.71 23.93 19.25
CA GLY A 69 -9.20 23.99 17.89
C GLY A 69 -9.94 24.99 17.01
N ILE A 70 -11.26 25.10 17.16
CA ILE A 70 -12.07 26.09 16.42
C ILE A 70 -11.71 27.52 16.84
N ARG A 71 -11.61 27.78 18.15
CA ARG A 71 -11.21 29.10 18.65
C ARG A 71 -9.82 29.48 18.19
N GLN A 72 -8.88 28.53 18.23
CA GLN A 72 -7.50 28.75 17.77
C GLN A 72 -7.48 29.15 16.28
N ALA A 73 -8.14 28.37 15.42
CA ALA A 73 -8.20 28.68 13.99
C ALA A 73 -8.87 30.04 13.72
N TYR A 74 -9.97 30.35 14.43
CA TYR A 74 -10.65 31.63 14.31
C TYR A 74 -9.76 32.82 14.72
N VAL A 75 -9.11 32.74 15.89
CA VAL A 75 -8.23 33.79 16.39
C VAL A 75 -7.03 33.99 15.46
N ASN A 76 -6.39 32.91 15.01
CA ASN A 76 -5.25 32.97 14.10
C ASN A 76 -5.64 33.62 12.76
N ALA A 77 -6.78 33.23 12.19
CA ALA A 77 -7.30 33.84 10.97
C ALA A 77 -7.63 35.32 11.16
N LEU A 78 -8.22 35.69 12.30
CA LEU A 78 -8.52 37.07 12.65
C LEU A 78 -7.26 37.94 12.73
N LEU A 79 -6.20 37.44 13.38
CA LEU A 79 -4.91 38.13 13.47
C LEU A 79 -4.27 38.36 12.08
N LEU A 80 -4.50 37.44 11.15
CA LEU A 80 -4.04 37.54 9.75
C LEU A 80 -5.01 38.30 8.84
N LYS A 81 -6.17 38.74 9.34
CA LYS A 81 -7.26 39.37 8.57
C LYS A 81 -7.75 38.50 7.40
N MET A 82 -7.89 37.20 7.64
CA MET A 82 -8.35 36.21 6.67
C MET A 82 -9.54 35.41 7.22
N LYS A 83 -10.22 34.65 6.35
CA LYS A 83 -11.29 33.75 6.80
C LYS A 83 -10.71 32.47 7.41
N PRO A 84 -11.27 31.94 8.50
CA PRO A 84 -10.77 30.71 9.10
C PRO A 84 -11.23 29.47 8.30
N LEU A 85 -10.31 28.55 8.08
CA LEU A 85 -10.54 27.25 7.45
C LEU A 85 -9.92 26.15 8.30
N ILE A 86 -10.64 25.05 8.54
CA ILE A 86 -10.12 23.87 9.25
C ILE A 86 -10.29 22.65 8.36
N ILE A 87 -9.26 21.81 8.31
CA ILE A 87 -9.29 20.51 7.64
C ILE A 87 -9.16 19.44 8.73
N CYS A 88 -10.17 18.58 8.88
CA CYS A 88 -10.21 17.60 9.98
C CYS A 88 -11.02 16.34 9.65
N LYS A 89 -10.97 15.32 10.53
CA LYS A 89 -11.78 14.09 10.39
C LYS A 89 -13.26 14.26 10.83
N GLY A 90 -13.65 15.45 11.27
CA GLY A 90 -15.01 15.75 11.75
C GLY A 90 -15.02 16.60 13.02
N TYR A 91 -16.20 16.81 13.59
CA TYR A 91 -16.37 17.52 14.86
C TYR A 91 -16.27 16.57 16.06
N ALA A 92 -15.72 17.04 17.18
CA ALA A 92 -15.65 16.29 18.43
C ALA A 92 -17.03 16.05 19.04
N ASP A 93 -17.87 17.09 19.04
CA ASP A 93 -19.25 17.10 19.54
C ASP A 93 -20.11 18.14 18.79
N ASP A 94 -21.41 18.20 19.14
CA ASP A 94 -22.33 19.17 18.54
C ASP A 94 -22.03 20.62 18.95
N ASN A 95 -21.41 20.84 20.11
CA ASN A 95 -21.03 22.18 20.57
C ASN A 95 -19.93 22.78 19.67
N ALA A 96 -18.93 21.97 19.29
CA ALA A 96 -17.90 22.34 18.33
C ALA A 96 -18.52 22.64 16.97
N LYS A 97 -19.47 21.82 16.51
CA LYS A 97 -20.17 22.07 15.25
C LYS A 97 -20.92 23.41 15.26
N GLU A 98 -21.64 23.70 16.33
CA GLU A 98 -22.42 24.93 16.44
C GLU A 98 -21.53 26.17 16.56
N LEU A 99 -20.43 26.07 17.32
CA LEU A 99 -19.45 27.15 17.42
C LEU A 99 -18.78 27.46 16.09
N ALA A 100 -18.43 26.44 15.29
CA ALA A 100 -17.85 26.63 13.97
C ALA A 100 -18.80 27.40 13.03
N LYS A 101 -20.11 27.11 13.10
CA LYS A 101 -21.11 27.86 12.32
C LYS A 101 -21.21 29.32 12.79
N GLU A 102 -21.31 29.54 14.10
CA GLU A 102 -21.46 30.89 14.67
C GLU A 102 -20.26 31.78 14.32
N LEU A 103 -19.05 31.23 14.40
CA LEU A 103 -17.81 31.94 14.06
C LEU A 103 -17.50 31.96 12.55
N ASN A 104 -18.39 31.42 11.70
CA ASN A 104 -18.20 31.26 10.26
C ASN A 104 -16.87 30.59 9.89
N VAL A 105 -16.45 29.60 10.68
CA VAL A 105 -15.28 28.77 10.41
C VAL A 105 -15.64 27.73 9.38
N LYS A 106 -15.03 27.80 8.20
CA LYS A 106 -15.21 26.80 7.15
C LYS A 106 -14.51 25.52 7.60
N VAL A 107 -15.22 24.40 7.60
CA VAL A 107 -14.65 23.09 7.96
C VAL A 107 -14.77 22.15 6.78
N ILE A 108 -13.62 21.66 6.30
CA ILE A 108 -13.54 20.62 5.29
C ILE A 108 -13.31 19.31 6.03
N GLN A 109 -14.29 18.41 5.96
CA GLN A 109 -14.17 17.08 6.53
C GLN A 109 -13.48 16.15 5.55
N LEU A 110 -12.50 15.39 6.03
CA LEU A 110 -11.70 14.42 5.28
C LEU A 110 -12.47 13.15 4.87
N SER A 111 -13.80 13.13 4.96
CA SER A 111 -14.64 11.93 4.84
C SER A 111 -14.74 11.35 3.42
N ASP A 112 -14.28 12.07 2.38
CA ASP A 112 -14.66 11.74 1.00
C ASP A 112 -13.56 11.07 0.15
N ILE A 113 -12.34 10.89 0.68
CA ILE A 113 -11.26 10.14 -0.02
C ILE A 113 -10.45 9.35 1.02
N PHE A 114 -10.53 8.02 0.95
CA PHE A 114 -9.74 7.00 1.65
C PHE A 114 -8.67 7.50 2.64
N LEU A 115 -8.99 7.45 3.93
CA LEU A 115 -8.01 7.43 5.01
C LEU A 115 -7.64 5.97 5.29
N VAL A 116 -6.75 5.39 4.47
CA VAL A 116 -5.83 4.42 5.04
C VAL A 116 -4.72 5.27 5.64
N GLU A 117 -4.57 5.28 6.97
CA GLU A 117 -3.45 5.99 7.60
C GLU A 117 -2.15 5.51 6.97
N SER A 118 -1.12 6.36 6.81
CA SER A 118 0.13 5.90 6.16
C SER A 118 0.74 4.71 6.90
N GLU A 119 0.48 4.62 8.20
CA GLU A 119 0.80 3.52 9.10
C GLU A 119 -0.05 2.27 8.82
N GLU A 120 -1.35 2.43 8.62
CA GLU A 120 -2.24 1.32 8.26
C GLU A 120 -1.91 0.79 6.86
N LEU A 121 -1.52 1.67 5.94
CA LEU A 121 -1.04 1.30 4.62
C LEU A 121 0.31 0.59 4.71
N GLU A 122 1.23 1.05 5.57
CA GLU A 122 2.49 0.34 5.82
C GLU A 122 2.22 -1.06 6.39
N ILE A 123 1.33 -1.18 7.38
CA ILE A 123 0.96 -2.46 7.99
C ILE A 123 0.37 -3.38 6.92
N ILE A 124 -0.64 -2.93 6.17
CA ILE A 124 -1.28 -3.72 5.11
C ILE A 124 -0.26 -4.12 4.04
N VAL A 125 0.58 -3.19 3.57
CA VAL A 125 1.58 -3.50 2.54
C VAL A 125 2.62 -4.48 3.08
N ARG A 126 3.07 -4.30 4.33
CA ARG A 126 4.03 -5.21 4.97
C ARG A 126 3.46 -6.61 5.13
N GLU A 127 2.23 -6.72 5.63
CA GLU A 127 1.53 -8.00 5.78
C GLU A 127 1.34 -8.68 4.43
N VAL A 128 0.88 -7.95 3.41
CA VAL A 128 0.73 -8.50 2.04
C VAL A 128 2.07 -8.95 1.46
N VAL A 129 3.15 -8.18 1.66
CA VAL A 129 4.49 -8.57 1.19
C VAL A 129 4.99 -9.79 1.96
N GLU A 130 4.79 -9.85 3.27
CA GLU A 130 5.18 -10.97 4.12
C GLU A 130 4.44 -12.25 3.72
N ASP A 131 3.11 -12.18 3.53
CA ASP A 131 2.29 -13.29 3.06
C ASP A 131 2.76 -13.81 1.70
N VAL A 132 3.02 -12.91 0.74
CA VAL A 132 3.56 -13.29 -0.58
C VAL A 132 4.93 -13.95 -0.44
N LEU A 133 5.83 -13.42 0.39
CA LEU A 133 7.15 -14.01 0.61
C LEU A 133 7.04 -15.40 1.25
N ILE A 134 6.19 -15.57 2.27
CA ILE A 134 5.91 -16.85 2.91
C ILE A 134 5.42 -17.85 1.87
N ASP A 135 4.45 -17.47 1.03
CA ASP A 135 3.91 -18.32 -0.04
C ASP A 135 4.98 -18.83 -1.01
N TYR A 136 5.91 -17.97 -1.44
CA TYR A 136 7.02 -18.36 -2.31
C TYR A 136 8.07 -19.20 -1.59
N LEU A 137 8.43 -18.85 -0.35
CA LEU A 137 9.42 -19.57 0.44
C LEU A 137 8.92 -20.97 0.81
N THR A 138 7.67 -21.10 1.28
CA THR A 138 7.03 -22.39 1.55
C THR A 138 6.99 -23.26 0.29
N TYR A 139 6.67 -22.67 -0.87
CA TYR A 139 6.72 -23.39 -2.12
C TYR A 139 8.15 -23.84 -2.50
N MET A 140 9.16 -23.01 -2.24
CA MET A 140 10.57 -23.32 -2.51
C MET A 140 11.11 -24.46 -1.63
N ILE A 141 10.83 -24.45 -0.32
CA ILE A 141 11.42 -25.37 0.66
C ILE A 141 10.67 -26.71 0.81
N SER A 142 9.44 -26.81 0.33
CA SER A 142 8.67 -28.07 0.37
C SER A 142 9.35 -29.15 -0.48
N GLU A 143 9.08 -30.43 -0.30
CA GLU A 143 9.66 -31.44 -1.22
C GLU A 143 9.05 -31.28 -2.62
N PRO A 144 9.82 -31.36 -3.73
CA PRO A 144 9.26 -31.31 -5.06
C PRO A 144 8.40 -32.58 -5.33
N PRO A 145 7.18 -32.43 -5.88
CA PRO A 145 6.34 -33.57 -6.22
C PRO A 145 6.96 -34.41 -7.34
N GLN A 146 6.66 -35.70 -7.34
CA GLN A 146 6.98 -36.58 -8.47
C GLN A 146 6.03 -36.26 -9.63
N LEU A 147 6.60 -36.06 -10.81
CA LEU A 147 5.84 -35.72 -12.02
C LEU A 147 5.85 -36.88 -13.00
N THR A 148 4.73 -37.05 -13.72
CA THR A 148 4.69 -37.90 -14.90
C THR A 148 5.41 -37.22 -16.06
N LYS A 149 5.87 -37.99 -17.05
CA LYS A 149 6.50 -37.45 -18.26
C LYS A 149 5.59 -36.44 -18.99
N GLU A 150 4.28 -36.73 -19.06
CA GLU A 150 3.29 -35.82 -19.64
C GLU A 150 3.30 -34.44 -18.96
N TYR A 151 3.33 -34.41 -17.63
CA TYR A 151 3.36 -33.15 -16.89
C TYR A 151 4.70 -32.41 -17.03
N GLU A 152 5.81 -33.13 -17.16
CA GLU A 152 7.11 -32.51 -17.43
C GLU A 152 7.14 -31.84 -18.80
N GLU A 153 6.58 -32.48 -19.83
CA GLU A 153 6.45 -31.89 -21.18
C GLU A 153 5.59 -30.62 -21.16
N ILE A 154 4.47 -30.63 -20.44
CA ILE A 154 3.60 -29.46 -20.27
C ILE A 154 4.35 -28.32 -19.60
N ILE A 155 5.10 -28.60 -18.54
CA ILE A 155 5.88 -27.59 -17.81
C ILE A 155 6.95 -26.98 -18.71
N GLU A 156 7.74 -27.79 -19.41
CA GLU A 156 8.78 -27.30 -20.32
C GLU A 156 8.18 -26.44 -21.45
N ALA A 157 7.01 -26.81 -21.98
CA ALA A 157 6.32 -25.98 -22.97
C ALA A 157 5.84 -24.63 -22.41
N ILE A 158 5.34 -24.58 -21.17
CA ILE A 158 4.97 -23.34 -20.48
C ILE A 158 6.20 -22.46 -20.26
N LEU A 159 7.31 -23.05 -19.79
CA LEU A 159 8.57 -22.33 -19.52
C LEU A 159 9.18 -21.73 -20.80
N ALA A 160 9.13 -22.47 -21.91
CA ALA A 160 9.64 -22.04 -23.21
C ALA A 160 8.74 -21.02 -23.92
N SER A 161 7.53 -20.75 -23.40
CA SER A 161 6.53 -19.91 -24.06
C SER A 161 6.25 -18.61 -23.29
N PRO A 162 6.10 -17.46 -23.98
CA PRO A 162 5.79 -16.17 -23.35
C PRO A 162 4.30 -16.03 -22.97
N ASN A 163 3.39 -16.77 -23.61
CA ASN A 163 1.95 -16.69 -23.38
C ASN A 163 1.25 -18.06 -23.55
N PRO A 164 0.00 -18.22 -23.07
CA PRO A 164 -0.74 -19.48 -23.17
C PRO A 164 -0.98 -19.97 -24.61
N HIS A 165 -1.14 -19.06 -25.56
CA HIS A 165 -1.39 -19.40 -26.97
C HIS A 165 -0.16 -20.02 -27.65
N GLU A 166 1.04 -19.65 -27.25
CA GLU A 166 2.26 -20.29 -27.75
C GLU A 166 2.52 -21.65 -27.08
N ALA A 167 2.28 -21.76 -25.78
CA ALA A 167 2.42 -23.02 -25.06
C ALA A 167 1.46 -24.10 -25.60
N SER A 168 0.19 -23.74 -25.80
CA SER A 168 -0.83 -24.61 -26.37
C SER A 168 -0.49 -25.05 -27.80
N ARG A 169 0.01 -24.14 -28.66
CA ARG A 169 0.50 -24.49 -30.00
C ARG A 169 1.67 -25.47 -29.97
N ARG A 170 2.64 -25.30 -29.07
CA ARG A 170 3.77 -26.24 -28.90
C ARG A 170 3.29 -27.64 -28.49
N LEU A 171 2.31 -27.67 -27.59
CA LEU A 171 1.70 -28.91 -27.09
C LEU A 171 0.63 -29.50 -28.02
N LYS A 172 0.34 -28.84 -29.15
CA LYS A 172 -0.70 -29.23 -30.13
C LYS A 172 -2.06 -29.49 -29.47
N MET A 173 -2.43 -28.64 -28.51
CA MET A 173 -3.70 -28.70 -27.80
C MET A 173 -4.37 -27.33 -27.78
N ASP A 174 -5.66 -27.29 -27.47
CA ASP A 174 -6.37 -26.03 -27.26
C ASP A 174 -5.96 -25.34 -25.95
N VAL A 175 -6.11 -24.03 -25.91
CA VAL A 175 -5.81 -23.21 -24.72
C VAL A 175 -6.64 -23.65 -23.51
N ASP A 176 -7.91 -23.99 -23.72
CA ASP A 176 -8.78 -24.47 -22.64
C ASP A 176 -8.32 -25.81 -22.08
N VAL A 177 -7.79 -26.69 -22.93
CA VAL A 177 -7.21 -27.98 -22.52
C VAL A 177 -5.94 -27.75 -21.71
N LEU A 178 -5.08 -26.81 -22.14
CA LEU A 178 -3.90 -26.40 -21.39
C LEU A 178 -4.27 -25.88 -19.99
N PHE A 179 -5.31 -25.04 -19.86
CA PHE A 179 -5.74 -24.55 -18.55
C PHE A 179 -6.31 -25.66 -17.65
N ARG A 180 -7.03 -26.64 -18.21
CA ARG A 180 -7.45 -27.83 -17.44
C ARG A 180 -6.26 -28.62 -16.91
N LYS A 181 -5.22 -28.79 -17.74
CA LYS A 181 -3.96 -29.43 -17.31
C LYS A 181 -3.22 -28.63 -16.23
N ILE A 182 -3.22 -27.30 -16.33
CA ILE A 182 -2.68 -26.42 -15.29
C ILE A 182 -3.48 -26.57 -13.97
N ASP A 183 -4.79 -26.71 -14.05
CA ASP A 183 -5.64 -26.94 -12.88
C ASP A 183 -5.37 -28.31 -12.24
N GLU A 184 -5.11 -29.35 -13.03
CA GLU A 184 -4.64 -30.65 -12.55
C GLU A 184 -3.30 -30.52 -11.81
N LEU A 185 -2.32 -29.84 -12.42
CA LEU A 185 -1.04 -29.52 -11.79
C LEU A 185 -1.20 -28.74 -10.48
N ARG A 186 -2.21 -27.86 -10.40
CA ARG A 186 -2.53 -27.11 -9.17
C ARG A 186 -3.08 -28.02 -8.07
N ARG A 187 -3.94 -28.99 -8.41
CA ARG A 187 -4.45 -29.97 -7.45
C ARG A 187 -3.35 -30.88 -6.91
N LEU A 188 -2.37 -31.21 -7.75
CA LEU A 188 -1.19 -31.99 -7.39
C LEU A 188 -0.14 -31.21 -6.58
N GLY A 189 -0.36 -29.92 -6.31
CA GLY A 189 0.59 -29.06 -5.59
C GLY A 189 1.82 -28.67 -6.41
N VAL A 190 1.83 -28.97 -7.72
CA VAL A 190 2.91 -28.60 -8.64
C VAL A 190 2.84 -27.10 -8.93
N VAL A 191 1.65 -26.59 -9.24
CA VAL A 191 1.39 -25.16 -9.37
C VAL A 191 0.75 -24.67 -8.08
N PRO A 192 1.28 -23.61 -7.43
CA PRO A 192 0.72 -23.12 -6.19
C PRO A 192 -0.67 -22.48 -6.41
N LYS A 193 -1.52 -22.52 -5.38
CA LYS A 193 -2.91 -22.03 -5.45
C LYS A 193 -3.00 -20.53 -5.75
N TRP A 194 -2.02 -19.75 -5.31
CA TRP A 194 -1.93 -18.30 -5.57
C TRP A 194 -1.54 -17.97 -7.02
N ALA A 195 -0.95 -18.90 -7.78
CA ALA A 195 -0.55 -18.68 -9.17
C ALA A 195 -1.76 -18.78 -10.12
N LYS A 196 -2.45 -17.65 -10.30
CA LYS A 196 -3.62 -17.52 -11.18
C LYS A 196 -3.28 -16.98 -12.57
N LYS A 197 -2.37 -16.01 -12.66
CA LYS A 197 -1.93 -15.41 -13.93
C LYS A 197 -0.90 -16.32 -14.59
N TYR A 198 -0.88 -16.37 -15.92
CA TYR A 198 0.09 -17.18 -16.68
C TYR A 198 1.54 -16.86 -16.31
N THR A 199 1.85 -15.58 -16.08
CA THR A 199 3.18 -15.15 -15.61
C THR A 199 3.54 -15.72 -14.25
N SER A 200 2.62 -15.66 -13.27
CA SER A 200 2.81 -16.26 -11.95
C SER A 200 2.96 -17.78 -12.01
N ILE A 201 2.19 -18.45 -12.88
CA ILE A 201 2.31 -19.89 -13.14
C ILE A 201 3.71 -20.21 -13.68
N LYS A 202 4.13 -19.51 -14.73
CA LYS A 202 5.47 -19.67 -15.32
C LYS A 202 6.58 -19.45 -14.29
N ASN A 203 6.52 -18.37 -13.51
CA ASN A 203 7.52 -18.09 -12.46
C ASN A 203 7.56 -19.19 -11.39
N SER A 204 6.40 -19.68 -10.95
CA SER A 204 6.34 -20.79 -9.99
C SER A 204 6.95 -22.08 -10.57
N LEU A 205 6.73 -22.37 -11.85
CA LEU A 205 7.32 -23.53 -12.52
C LEU A 205 8.83 -23.37 -12.76
N GLN A 206 9.33 -22.15 -12.96
CA GLN A 206 10.78 -21.89 -12.98
C GLN A 206 11.40 -22.19 -11.62
N LEU A 207 10.75 -21.72 -10.55
CA LEU A 207 11.17 -22.00 -9.19
C LEU A 207 11.12 -23.50 -8.88
N LEU A 208 10.12 -24.23 -9.36
CA LEU A 208 10.05 -25.68 -9.25
C LEU A 208 11.26 -26.39 -9.88
N LYS A 209 11.71 -25.92 -11.04
CA LYS A 209 12.86 -26.49 -11.76
C LYS A 209 14.15 -26.36 -10.95
N VAL A 210 14.44 -25.13 -10.49
CA VAL A 210 15.59 -24.86 -9.61
C VAL A 210 15.50 -25.67 -8.32
N LYS A 211 14.31 -25.73 -7.73
CA LYS A 211 14.04 -26.53 -6.53
C LYS A 211 14.32 -28.01 -6.76
N LYS A 212 13.87 -28.61 -7.87
CA LYS A 212 14.13 -30.03 -8.19
C LYS A 212 15.63 -30.30 -8.29
N GLU A 213 16.38 -29.43 -8.95
CA GLU A 213 17.84 -29.54 -9.08
C GLU A 213 18.54 -29.49 -7.72
N LEU A 214 18.19 -28.52 -6.87
CA LEU A 214 18.73 -28.39 -5.51
C LEU A 214 18.45 -29.63 -4.65
N PHE A 215 17.22 -30.14 -4.67
CA PHE A 215 16.86 -31.35 -3.93
C PHE A 215 17.58 -32.59 -4.47
N GLY A 216 17.83 -32.66 -5.78
CA GLY A 216 18.63 -33.72 -6.41
C GLY A 216 20.07 -33.72 -5.88
N LEU A 217 20.74 -32.58 -5.97
CA LEU A 217 22.11 -32.40 -5.47
C LEU A 217 22.23 -32.72 -3.97
N MET A 218 21.25 -32.30 -3.17
CA MET A 218 21.21 -32.62 -1.74
C MET A 218 21.07 -34.13 -1.49
N LYS A 219 20.26 -34.84 -2.28
CA LYS A 219 20.11 -36.30 -2.16
C LYS A 219 21.40 -37.01 -2.53
N GLU A 220 22.07 -36.60 -3.60
CA GLU A 220 23.37 -37.15 -4.02
C GLU A 220 24.44 -36.95 -2.94
N LEU A 221 24.58 -35.73 -2.42
CA LEU A 221 25.54 -35.41 -1.37
C LEU A 221 25.28 -36.22 -0.08
N LEU A 222 24.01 -36.45 0.28
CA LEU A 222 23.66 -37.30 1.42
C LEU A 222 24.03 -38.76 1.20
N CYS A 223 23.94 -39.27 -0.04
CA CYS A 223 24.37 -40.62 -0.38
C CYS A 223 25.91 -40.76 -0.26
N GLU A 224 26.67 -39.84 -0.83
CA GLU A 224 28.14 -39.85 -0.76
C GLU A 224 28.65 -39.78 0.69
N LEU A 225 28.04 -38.92 1.51
CA LEU A 225 28.39 -38.81 2.94
C LEU A 225 28.09 -40.09 3.72
N ARG A 226 27.03 -40.83 3.38
CA ARG A 226 26.73 -42.12 4.01
C ARG A 226 27.76 -43.17 3.63
N GLU A 227 28.13 -43.26 2.35
CA GLU A 227 29.15 -44.21 1.89
C GLU A 227 30.52 -43.94 2.51
N LEU A 228 30.89 -42.66 2.69
CA LEU A 228 32.13 -42.28 3.39
C LEU A 228 32.09 -42.72 4.86
N ARG A 229 30.95 -42.52 5.53
CA ARG A 229 30.77 -42.93 6.93
C ARG A 229 30.82 -44.44 7.12
N GLU A 230 30.35 -45.22 6.16
CA GLU A 230 30.40 -46.70 6.21
C GLU A 230 31.81 -47.26 5.93
N LYS A 231 32.69 -46.47 5.28
CA LYS A 231 34.08 -46.83 4.98
C LYS A 231 35.08 -46.42 6.07
N MET A 232 34.67 -45.63 7.05
CA MET A 232 35.47 -45.20 8.22
C MET A 232 35.19 -46.09 9.43
#